data_AF-A0A534AJ09-F1
#
_entry.id   AF-A0A534AJ09-F1
#
_cell.length_a   1.000
_cell.length_b   1.000
_cell.length_c   1.000
_cell.angle_alpha   90.00
_cell.angle_beta   90.00
_cell.angle_gamma   90.00
#
_symmetry.space_group_name_H-M   'P 1'
#
loop_
_entity.id
_entity.type
_entity.pdbx_description
1 polymer ?
#
loop_
_entity_poly.entity_id
_entity_poly.type
_entity_poly.pdbx_seq_one_letter_code
_entity_poly.pdbx_strand_id
1 'polypeptide(L)'
;MTTLALRRSWITAAALLVLALALAGSAQAPAGTSPLPAGTLAPSDTQRATARRVGRILEEAHYSRAALDERMSDVVYHRYLEFLDGQRSYFLANDIEEFNAYRLRFGDMIRTGDIDPAYLIFARFQQRNRARIQHA
;
A
#
# COMPACT_ATOMS: atom_id res chain seq x y z
N MET A 1 0.59 -67.49 -7.16
CA MET A 1 1.40 -66.42 -7.77
C MET A 1 0.58 -65.17 -8.11
N THR A 2 -0.46 -64.81 -7.34
CA THR A 2 -1.44 -63.75 -7.69
C THR A 2 -1.52 -62.58 -6.68
N THR A 3 -0.79 -62.64 -5.56
CA THR A 3 -0.87 -61.62 -4.49
C THR A 3 0.05 -60.40 -4.70
N LEU A 4 1.02 -60.47 -5.63
CA LEU A 4 2.00 -59.41 -5.89
C LEU A 4 1.48 -58.34 -6.87
N ALA A 5 0.57 -58.73 -7.78
CA ALA A 5 -0.02 -57.83 -8.77
C ALA A 5 -0.99 -56.81 -8.15
N LEU A 6 -1.72 -57.22 -7.10
CA LEU A 6 -2.71 -56.37 -6.44
C LEU A 6 -2.05 -55.21 -5.68
N ARG A 7 -0.92 -55.46 -5.00
CA ARG A 7 -0.17 -54.43 -4.27
C ARG A 7 0.47 -53.39 -5.20
N ARG A 8 0.88 -53.80 -6.42
CA ARG A 8 1.49 -52.90 -7.41
C ARG A 8 0.46 -51.99 -8.10
N SER A 9 -0.78 -52.46 -8.24
CA SER A 9 -1.89 -51.67 -8.77
C SER A 9 -2.34 -50.56 -7.80
N TRP A 10 -2.26 -50.81 -6.49
CA TRP A 10 -2.62 -49.81 -5.47
C TRP A 10 -1.58 -48.71 -5.34
N ILE A 11 -0.29 -49.02 -5.53
CA ILE A 11 0.79 -48.02 -5.52
C ILE A 11 0.70 -47.11 -6.75
N THR A 12 0.36 -47.66 -7.92
CA THR A 12 0.18 -46.86 -9.15
C THR A 12 -1.07 -45.99 -9.08
N ALA A 13 -2.17 -46.49 -8.51
CA ALA A 13 -3.37 -45.69 -8.26
C ALA A 13 -3.11 -44.55 -7.24
N ALA A 14 -2.36 -44.82 -6.16
CA ALA A 14 -1.97 -43.80 -5.19
C ALA A 14 -1.03 -42.75 -5.79
N ALA A 15 -0.07 -43.17 -6.63
CA ALA A 15 0.83 -42.25 -7.32
C ALA A 15 0.09 -41.34 -8.33
N LEU A 16 -0.89 -41.88 -9.05
CA LEU A 16 -1.74 -41.09 -9.95
C LEU A 16 -2.65 -40.12 -9.20
N LEU A 17 -3.17 -40.50 -8.02
CA LEU A 17 -3.97 -39.62 -7.17
C LEU A 17 -3.14 -38.47 -6.59
N VAL A 18 -1.92 -38.75 -6.13
CA VAL A 18 -0.99 -37.71 -5.63
C VAL A 18 -0.55 -36.78 -6.76
N LEU A 19 -0.33 -37.30 -7.97
CA LEU A 19 -0.01 -36.50 -9.14
C LEU A 19 -1.21 -35.59 -9.53
N ALA A 20 -2.43 -36.13 -9.56
CA ALA A 20 -3.63 -35.34 -9.84
C ALA A 20 -3.87 -34.24 -8.80
N LEU A 21 -3.57 -34.50 -7.52
CA LEU A 21 -3.71 -33.51 -6.45
C LEU A 21 -2.60 -32.44 -6.51
N ALA A 22 -1.39 -32.81 -6.91
CA ALA A 22 -0.30 -31.87 -7.14
C ALA A 22 -0.57 -30.94 -8.34
N LEU A 23 -1.23 -31.44 -9.38
CA LEU A 23 -1.68 -30.65 -10.53
C LEU A 23 -2.90 -29.76 -10.21
N ALA A 24 -3.77 -30.16 -9.27
CA ALA A 24 -4.93 -29.37 -8.86
C ALA A 24 -4.60 -28.25 -7.85
N GLY A 25 -3.47 -28.35 -7.13
CA GLY A 25 -3.03 -27.37 -6.13
C GLY A 25 -2.56 -26.01 -6.68
N SER A 26 -2.53 -25.84 -8.01
CA SER A 26 -2.03 -24.62 -8.67
C SER A 26 -3.12 -23.60 -9.04
N ALA A 27 -4.35 -23.74 -8.52
CA ALA A 27 -5.36 -22.70 -8.66
C ALA A 27 -5.00 -21.52 -7.74
N GLN A 28 -4.16 -20.61 -8.25
CA GLN A 28 -3.95 -19.30 -7.65
C GLN A 28 -5.33 -18.63 -7.58
N ALA A 29 -5.84 -18.37 -6.38
CA ALA A 29 -7.03 -17.54 -6.22
C ALA A 29 -6.73 -16.20 -6.93
N PRO A 30 -7.64 -15.70 -7.79
CA PRO A 30 -7.43 -14.42 -8.43
C PRO A 30 -7.24 -13.40 -7.30
N ALA A 31 -6.09 -12.71 -7.32
CA ALA A 31 -5.86 -11.60 -6.42
C ALA A 31 -7.02 -10.61 -6.64
N GLY A 32 -7.90 -10.49 -5.65
CA GLY A 32 -9.08 -9.65 -5.76
C GLY A 32 -8.65 -8.20 -5.92
N THR A 33 -8.60 -7.69 -7.15
CA THR A 33 -8.32 -6.28 -7.48
C THR A 33 -9.57 -5.41 -7.36
N SER A 34 -10.58 -5.90 -6.64
CA SER A 34 -11.85 -5.20 -6.49
C SER A 34 -11.62 -3.81 -5.90
N PRO A 35 -12.20 -2.76 -6.49
CA PRO A 35 -12.01 -1.42 -6.01
C PRO A 35 -12.47 -1.29 -4.56
N LEU A 36 -11.57 -0.83 -3.68
CA LEU A 36 -11.95 -0.42 -2.33
C LEU A 36 -13.05 0.65 -2.46
N PRO A 37 -14.15 0.54 -1.69
CA PRO A 37 -15.18 1.56 -1.64
C PRO A 37 -14.58 2.96 -1.42
N ALA A 38 -15.20 3.97 -2.01
CA ALA A 38 -14.83 5.36 -1.74
C ALA A 38 -14.98 5.63 -0.23
N GLY A 39 -13.92 6.13 0.42
CA GLY A 39 -13.88 6.38 1.86
C GLY A 39 -13.29 5.27 2.73
N THR A 40 -12.86 4.12 2.18
CA THR A 40 -12.20 3.07 2.97
C THR A 40 -10.81 3.48 3.48
N LEU A 41 -10.12 4.39 2.79
CA LEU A 41 -8.80 4.88 3.16
C LEU A 41 -8.95 6.22 3.89
N ALA A 42 -9.19 6.15 5.20
CA ALA A 42 -9.18 7.30 6.10
C ALA A 42 -8.30 6.99 7.32
N PRO A 43 -7.62 7.99 7.90
CA PRO A 43 -6.81 7.77 9.08
C PRO A 43 -7.68 7.44 10.30
N SER A 44 -7.26 6.43 11.07
CA SER A 44 -7.90 6.12 12.35
C SER A 44 -7.51 7.14 13.43
N ASP A 45 -8.30 7.21 14.51
CA ASP A 45 -7.99 8.09 15.65
C ASP A 45 -6.60 7.81 16.24
N THR A 46 -6.21 6.53 16.29
CA THR A 46 -4.87 6.10 16.71
C THR A 46 -3.79 6.65 15.79
N GLN A 47 -4.01 6.65 14.46
CA GLN A 47 -3.06 7.20 13.51
C GLN A 47 -2.94 8.73 13.63
N ARG A 48 -4.06 9.44 13.83
CA ARG A 48 -4.06 10.88 14.09
C ARG A 48 -3.32 11.22 15.39
N ALA A 49 -3.57 10.45 16.45
CA ALA A 49 -2.86 10.61 17.72
C ALA A 49 -1.36 10.30 17.59
N THR A 50 -1.02 9.31 16.78
CA THR A 50 0.37 8.95 16.48
C THR A 50 1.08 10.06 15.73
N ALA A 51 0.45 10.67 14.73
CA ALA A 51 1.01 11.82 14.01
C ALA A 51 1.36 12.96 14.97
N ARG A 52 0.43 13.35 15.85
CA ARG A 52 0.70 14.37 16.89
C ARG A 52 1.87 14.02 17.80
N ARG A 53 1.96 12.75 18.21
CA ARG A 53 3.06 12.27 19.07
C ARG A 53 4.40 12.33 18.35
N VAL A 54 4.44 11.93 17.08
CA VAL A 54 5.65 12.03 16.24
C VAL A 54 6.05 13.48 16.08
N GLY A 55 5.11 14.39 15.79
CA GLY A 55 5.38 15.82 15.68
C GLY A 55 6.06 16.38 16.93
N ARG A 56 5.50 16.07 18.11
CA ARG A 56 6.07 16.48 19.39
C ARG A 56 7.50 15.96 19.60
N ILE A 57 7.76 14.69 19.28
CA ILE A 57 9.10 14.11 19.39
C ILE A 57 10.09 14.82 18.47
N LEU A 58 9.68 15.16 17.24
CA LEU A 58 10.53 15.84 16.27
C LEU A 58 10.89 17.27 16.73
N GLU A 59 9.95 18.00 17.30
CA GLU A 59 10.18 19.38 17.74
C GLU A 59 10.91 19.46 19.08
N GLU A 60 10.58 18.60 20.05
CA GLU A 60 11.05 18.71 21.44
C GLU A 60 12.26 17.83 21.75
N ALA A 61 12.35 16.64 21.14
CA ALA A 61 13.29 15.60 21.55
C ALA A 61 14.35 15.26 20.48
N HIS A 62 14.13 15.60 19.22
CA HIS A 62 15.10 15.30 18.17
C HIS A 62 16.32 16.22 18.23
N TYR A 63 17.52 15.67 18.02
CA TYR A 63 18.78 16.40 18.15
C TYR A 63 18.85 17.64 17.26
N SER A 64 18.37 17.54 16.01
CA SER A 64 18.37 18.68 15.08
C SER A 64 17.38 19.79 15.46
N ARG A 65 16.39 19.50 16.32
CA ARG A 65 15.31 20.42 16.73
C ARG A 65 14.71 21.21 15.56
N ALA A 66 14.52 20.54 14.42
CA ALA A 66 14.01 21.17 13.23
C ALA A 66 12.54 21.54 13.44
N ALA A 67 12.18 22.78 13.12
CA ALA A 67 10.79 23.23 13.16
C ALA A 67 9.96 22.52 12.06
N LEU A 68 8.72 22.15 12.39
CA LEU A 68 7.73 21.65 11.43
C LEU A 68 7.05 22.83 10.72
N ASP A 69 7.85 23.65 10.03
CA ASP A 69 7.44 24.86 9.33
C ASP A 69 7.06 24.61 7.85
N GLU A 70 6.68 25.67 7.13
CA GLU A 70 6.33 25.60 5.71
C GLU A 70 7.48 25.10 4.84
N ARG A 71 8.73 25.44 5.19
CA ARG A 71 9.93 25.01 4.43
C ARG A 71 10.16 23.50 4.59
N MET A 72 10.04 22.98 5.81
CA MET A 72 10.07 21.53 6.04
C MET A 72 8.90 20.86 5.32
N SER A 73 7.71 21.46 5.35
CA SER A 73 6.52 20.94 4.70
C SER A 73 6.70 20.75 3.20
N ASP A 74 7.28 21.74 2.51
CA ASP A 74 7.58 21.66 1.07
C ASP A 74 8.53 20.49 0.74
N VAL A 75 9.57 20.32 1.56
CA VAL A 75 10.52 19.20 1.44
C VAL A 75 9.83 17.86 1.66
N VAL A 76 9.00 17.75 2.70
CA VAL A 76 8.26 16.52 3.03
C VAL A 76 7.23 16.20 1.94
N TYR A 77 6.53 17.19 1.41
CA TYR A 77 5.58 17.04 0.30
C TYR A 77 6.25 16.42 -0.92
N HIS A 78 7.38 16.97 -1.36
CA HIS A 78 8.12 16.43 -2.51
C HIS A 78 8.64 15.01 -2.25
N ARG A 79 9.21 14.77 -1.07
CA ARG A 79 9.66 13.42 -0.67
C ARG A 79 8.51 12.42 -0.62
N TYR A 80 7.33 12.85 -0.21
CA TYR A 80 6.16 12.00 -0.14
C TYR A 80 5.67 11.59 -1.54
N LEU A 81 5.59 12.55 -2.47
CA LEU A 81 5.26 12.24 -3.87
C LEU A 81 6.31 11.35 -4.53
N GLU A 82 7.58 11.59 -4.26
CA GLU A 82 8.68 10.74 -4.75
C GLU A 82 8.62 9.33 -4.16
N PHE A 83 8.28 9.19 -2.88
CA PHE A 83 8.08 7.90 -2.23
C PHE A 83 6.94 7.10 -2.87
N LEU A 84 5.85 7.77 -3.25
CA LEU A 84 4.71 7.12 -3.90
C LEU A 84 4.97 6.80 -5.37
N ASP A 85 5.52 7.75 -6.14
CA ASP A 85 5.65 7.64 -7.59
C ASP A 85 6.98 8.22 -8.12
N GLY A 86 8.10 7.73 -7.60
CA GLY A 86 9.44 8.21 -8.00
C GLY A 86 9.78 8.00 -9.48
N GLN A 87 9.18 6.99 -10.12
CA GLN A 87 9.31 6.76 -11.58
C GLN A 87 8.29 7.57 -12.40
N ARG A 88 7.46 8.40 -11.76
CA ARG A 88 6.43 9.26 -12.40
C ARG A 88 5.56 8.47 -13.37
N SER A 89 5.22 7.27 -12.95
CA SER A 89 4.55 6.25 -13.71
C SER A 89 3.16 5.98 -13.15
N TYR A 90 2.54 6.88 -12.39
CA TYR A 90 1.16 6.69 -11.93
C TYR A 90 0.37 7.99 -11.91
N PHE A 91 0.88 9.03 -11.26
CA PHE A 91 0.18 10.30 -11.15
C PHE A 91 0.10 11.02 -12.50
N LEU A 92 -1.04 11.69 -12.72
CA LEU A 92 -1.21 12.62 -13.82
C LEU A 92 -0.84 14.04 -13.39
N ALA A 93 -0.60 14.92 -14.36
CA ALA A 93 -0.28 16.33 -14.09
C ALA A 93 -1.39 17.03 -13.27
N ASN A 94 -2.66 16.76 -13.58
CA ASN A 94 -3.79 17.32 -12.86
C ASN A 94 -3.89 16.79 -11.40
N ASP A 95 -3.49 15.54 -11.15
CA ASP A 95 -3.42 15.02 -9.78
C ASP A 95 -2.41 15.85 -8.97
N ILE A 96 -1.22 16.12 -9.54
CA ILE A 96 -0.18 16.92 -8.87
C ILE A 96 -0.65 18.37 -8.65
N GLU A 97 -1.35 18.96 -9.60
CA GLU A 97 -1.94 20.30 -9.45
C GLU A 97 -2.95 20.36 -8.29
N GLU A 98 -3.83 19.36 -8.16
CA GLU A 98 -4.74 19.23 -7.00
C GLU A 98 -3.96 19.14 -5.68
N PHE A 99 -2.87 18.37 -5.65
CA PHE A 99 -2.09 18.14 -4.43
C PHE A 99 -1.30 19.36 -3.96
N ASN A 100 -0.99 20.30 -4.87
CA ASN A 100 -0.23 21.50 -4.52
C ASN A 100 -0.94 22.38 -3.48
N ALA A 101 -2.26 22.25 -3.30
CA ALA A 101 -3.01 22.87 -2.22
C ALA A 101 -2.53 22.46 -0.81
N TYR A 102 -1.84 21.32 -0.70
CA TYR A 102 -1.34 20.75 0.54
C TYR A 102 0.18 20.91 0.74
N ARG A 103 0.88 21.47 -0.24
CA ARG A 103 2.34 21.53 -0.31
C ARG A 103 3.00 22.03 0.96
N LEU A 104 2.47 23.11 1.53
CA LEU A 104 3.04 23.77 2.72
C LEU A 104 2.40 23.31 4.04
N ARG A 105 1.51 22.31 4.01
CA ARG A 105 0.70 21.91 5.17
C ARG A 105 1.23 20.69 5.91
N PHE A 106 2.24 19.97 5.39
CA PHE A 106 2.67 18.69 5.97
C PHE A 106 3.15 18.79 7.43
N GLY A 107 3.84 19.86 7.82
CA GLY A 107 4.21 20.13 9.20
C GLY A 107 2.98 20.29 10.09
N ASP A 108 2.01 21.10 9.65
CA ASP A 108 0.73 21.31 10.33
C ASP A 108 -0.08 20.03 10.46
N MET A 109 -0.13 19.21 9.41
CA MET A 109 -0.82 17.92 9.43
C MET A 109 -0.25 16.99 10.51
N ILE A 110 1.08 16.92 10.63
CA ILE A 110 1.74 16.11 11.66
C ILE A 110 1.45 16.68 13.06
N ARG A 111 1.56 18.00 13.21
CA ARG A 111 1.36 18.70 14.50
C ARG A 111 -0.07 18.60 15.02
N THR A 112 -1.07 18.67 14.14
CA THR A 112 -2.50 18.62 14.48
C THR A 112 -3.08 17.19 14.44
N GLY A 113 -2.47 16.30 13.65
CA GLY A 113 -3.03 15.00 13.32
C GLY A 113 -4.13 15.06 12.23
N ASP A 114 -4.32 16.20 11.58
CA ASP A 114 -5.15 16.34 10.38
C ASP A 114 -4.41 15.77 9.16
N ILE A 115 -4.30 14.45 9.09
CA ILE A 115 -3.53 13.73 8.05
C ILE A 115 -4.42 13.22 6.89
N ASP A 116 -5.68 13.67 6.80
CA ASP A 116 -6.57 13.32 5.70
C ASP A 116 -5.99 13.66 4.31
N PRO A 117 -5.33 14.81 4.11
CA PRO A 117 -4.78 15.13 2.79
C PRO A 117 -3.73 14.11 2.31
N ALA A 118 -2.89 13.60 3.21
CA ALA A 118 -1.90 12.56 2.85
C ALA A 118 -2.62 11.26 2.44
N TYR A 119 -3.69 10.89 3.13
CA TYR A 119 -4.51 9.72 2.79
C TYR A 119 -5.22 9.90 1.45
N LEU A 120 -5.70 11.10 1.14
CA LEU A 120 -6.29 11.43 -0.16
C LEU A 120 -5.29 11.20 -1.30
N ILE A 121 -4.06 11.72 -1.16
CA ILE A 121 -2.99 11.54 -2.16
C ILE A 121 -2.68 10.04 -2.33
N PHE A 122 -2.55 9.30 -1.22
CA PHE A 122 -2.31 7.86 -1.27
C PHE A 122 -3.47 7.08 -1.93
N ALA A 123 -4.71 7.47 -1.65
CA ALA A 123 -5.88 6.85 -2.27
C ALA A 123 -5.88 7.09 -3.79
N ARG A 124 -5.47 8.29 -4.25
CA ARG A 124 -5.29 8.57 -5.69
C ARG A 124 -4.20 7.68 -6.29
N PHE A 125 -3.07 7.52 -5.61
CA PHE A 125 -2.01 6.62 -6.06
C PHE A 125 -2.53 5.18 -6.25
N GLN A 126 -3.25 4.65 -5.26
CA GLN A 126 -3.85 3.31 -5.32
C GLN A 126 -4.89 3.19 -6.44
N GLN A 127 -5.63 4.25 -6.74
CA GLN A 127 -6.53 4.31 -7.89
C GLN A 127 -5.76 4.21 -9.21
N ARG A 128 -4.71 5.03 -9.39
CA ARG A 128 -3.89 5.05 -10.61
C ARG A 128 -3.16 3.73 -10.84
N ASN A 129 -2.60 3.15 -9.78
CA ASN A 129 -1.92 1.86 -9.84
C ASN A 129 -2.84 0.74 -10.33
N ARG A 130 -4.04 0.63 -9.73
CA ARG A 130 -5.04 -0.37 -10.18
C ARG A 130 -5.46 -0.17 -11.63
N ALA A 131 -5.68 1.08 -12.05
CA ALA A 131 -6.00 1.38 -13.44
C ALA A 131 -4.89 0.92 -14.39
N ARG A 132 -3.61 1.12 -14.03
CA ARG A 132 -2.49 0.63 -14.84
C ARG A 132 -2.43 -0.89 -14.93
N ILE A 133 -2.64 -1.60 -13.82
CA ILE A 133 -2.66 -3.08 -13.83
C ILE A 133 -3.79 -3.62 -14.73
N GLN A 134 -4.96 -2.97 -14.75
CA GLN A 134 -6.08 -3.39 -15.59
C GLN A 134 -5.85 -3.17 -17.09
N HIS A 135 -4.92 -2.30 -17.46
CA HIS A 135 -4.59 -1.97 -18.85
C HIS A 135 -3.23 -2.51 -19.30
N ALA A 136 -2.51 -3.22 -18.43
CA ALA A 136 -1.22 -3.87 -18.73
C ALA A 136 -1.45 -5.27 -19.31
#